data_AF-A0A7K2YZN0-F1
#
_entry.id   AF-A0A7K2YZN0-F1
#
_cell.length_a   1.000
_cell.length_b   1.000
_cell.length_c   1.000
_cell.angle_alpha   90.00
_cell.angle_beta   90.00
_cell.angle_gamma   90.00
#
_symmetry.space_group_name_H-M   'P 1'
#
loop_
_entity.id
_entity.type
_entity.pdbx_description
1 polymer ?
#
loop_
_entity_poly.entity_id
_entity_poly.type
_entity_poly.pdbx_seq_one_letter_code
_entity_poly.pdbx_strand_id
1 'polypeptide(L)'
;LPAVSRTLHHARDHVLARPIVALTDLPSFDTSAMDGWAVAGPGPWRVRGRLLAGDAGEEIGVMRDGDAVEIATGARVPHGATAVLRSESSRVEGRTLFGDVHVQQGTDIRACGQECRRGDELLPAGTTVTPGVTGLAAASGYDELIVVDRPRVEVLVLGDELLDAGLPRDGRIRDALGPLLTPWLRTLGADLLRVRRVGDSLDTLRGHVTASRADVVITTGGTADGPRDHVHPLLAGLDADVLVDGVAVRPGHPMLLAHLPGDRPGAGRYL
;
A
#
# COMPACT_ATOMS: atom_id res chain seq x y z
N LEU A 1 -16.57 -4.43 0.36
CA LEU A 1 -16.36 -3.04 0.82
C LEU A 1 -16.21 -2.13 -0.38
N PRO A 2 -16.64 -0.87 -0.31
CA PRO A 2 -16.59 0.05 -1.45
C PRO A 2 -15.15 0.41 -1.83
N ALA A 3 -14.94 0.75 -3.10
CA ALA A 3 -13.71 1.36 -3.56
C ALA A 3 -13.73 2.87 -3.27
N VAL A 4 -12.63 3.42 -2.76
CA VAL A 4 -12.48 4.82 -2.37
C VAL A 4 -11.17 5.39 -2.92
N SER A 5 -11.17 6.66 -3.31
CA SER A 5 -9.92 7.37 -3.66
C SER A 5 -9.21 7.80 -2.38
N ARG A 6 -7.89 7.57 -2.33
CA ARG A 6 -7.01 8.01 -1.23
C ARG A 6 -5.73 8.55 -1.82
N THR A 7 -5.25 9.67 -1.29
CA THR A 7 -3.89 10.15 -1.54
C THR A 7 -2.86 9.07 -1.23
N LEU A 8 -1.70 9.10 -1.90
CA LEU A 8 -0.64 8.10 -1.72
C LEU A 8 -0.28 7.83 -0.24
N HIS A 9 -0.22 8.88 0.59
CA HIS A 9 0.10 8.76 2.01
C HIS A 9 -1.02 8.14 2.84
N HIS A 10 -2.29 8.29 2.44
CA HIS A 10 -3.46 7.69 3.10
C HIS A 10 -3.84 6.33 2.54
N ALA A 11 -3.32 5.95 1.37
CA ALA A 11 -3.57 4.65 0.75
C ALA A 11 -2.76 3.51 1.41
N ARG A 12 -1.78 3.82 2.26
CA ARG A 12 -0.93 2.82 2.91
C ARG A 12 -1.77 1.82 3.73
N ASP A 13 -1.36 0.56 3.66
CA ASP A 13 -1.98 -0.59 4.33
C ASP A 13 -3.44 -0.86 3.88
N HIS A 14 -3.93 -0.16 2.85
CA HIS A 14 -5.12 -0.58 2.12
C HIS A 14 -4.76 -1.60 1.04
N VAL A 15 -5.79 -2.16 0.41
CA VAL A 15 -5.67 -3.06 -0.75
C VAL A 15 -6.12 -2.32 -2.00
N LEU A 16 -5.37 -2.42 -3.09
CA LEU A 16 -5.75 -1.84 -4.38
C LEU A 16 -7.10 -2.38 -4.87
N ALA A 17 -8.05 -1.50 -5.15
CA ALA A 17 -9.32 -1.86 -5.78
C ALA A 17 -9.24 -1.85 -7.31
N ARG A 18 -8.20 -1.23 -7.87
CA ARG A 18 -7.88 -1.20 -9.31
C ARG A 18 -6.38 -1.43 -9.51
N PRO A 19 -5.97 -1.99 -10.66
CA PRO A 19 -4.55 -2.11 -10.98
C PRO A 19 -3.87 -0.74 -11.03
N ILE A 20 -2.57 -0.71 -10.75
CA ILE A 20 -1.70 0.41 -11.05
C ILE A 20 -1.19 0.20 -12.46
N VAL A 21 -1.49 1.16 -13.34
CA VAL A 21 -1.02 1.19 -14.73
C VAL A 21 -0.09 2.38 -14.90
N ALA A 22 1.05 2.21 -15.57
CA ALA A 22 2.01 3.29 -15.77
C ALA A 22 1.37 4.48 -16.54
N LEU A 23 1.31 5.67 -15.94
CA LEU A 23 0.75 6.86 -16.59
C LEU A 23 1.77 7.57 -17.50
N THR A 24 3.04 7.27 -17.29
CA THR A 24 4.21 7.72 -18.06
C THR A 24 5.17 6.55 -18.27
N ASP A 25 6.06 6.68 -19.25
CA ASP A 25 7.25 5.84 -19.37
C ASP A 25 8.16 6.06 -18.15
N LEU A 26 8.89 5.00 -17.73
CA LEU A 26 9.93 5.06 -16.72
C LEU A 26 11.28 4.54 -17.28
N PRO A 27 12.35 5.36 -17.25
CA PRO A 27 12.30 6.82 -17.07
C PRO A 27 11.46 7.50 -18.16
N SER A 28 10.97 8.72 -17.90
CA SER A 28 10.09 9.47 -18.83
C SER A 28 10.82 10.16 -19.98
N PHE A 29 12.15 10.04 -20.00
CA PHE A 29 13.07 10.51 -21.02
C PHE A 29 14.41 9.79 -20.85
N ASP A 30 15.29 9.90 -21.84
CA ASP A 30 16.64 9.37 -21.73
C ASP A 30 17.40 10.06 -20.60
N THR A 31 17.97 9.28 -19.68
CA THR A 31 18.67 9.80 -18.50
C THR A 31 20.10 9.28 -18.42
N SER A 32 21.00 10.08 -17.86
CA SER A 32 22.36 9.62 -17.58
C SER A 32 22.37 8.57 -16.48
N ALA A 33 23.04 7.43 -16.71
CA ALA A 33 23.25 6.40 -15.71
C ALA A 33 24.39 6.75 -14.73
N MET A 34 25.27 7.68 -15.11
CA MET A 34 26.53 8.01 -14.42
C MET A 34 26.79 9.52 -14.40
N ASP A 35 27.68 9.97 -13.51
CA ASP A 35 28.22 11.33 -13.55
C ASP A 35 29.35 11.43 -14.59
N GLY A 36 29.36 12.51 -15.37
CA GLY A 36 30.39 12.71 -16.40
C GLY A 36 29.99 13.72 -17.46
N TRP A 37 30.04 13.28 -18.72
CA TRP A 37 29.85 14.13 -19.89
C TRP A 37 28.93 13.46 -20.90
N ALA A 38 27.80 14.09 -21.21
CA ALA A 38 27.06 13.75 -22.41
C ALA A 38 27.92 14.17 -23.61
N VAL A 39 28.19 13.23 -24.52
CA VAL A 39 29.06 13.44 -25.69
C VAL A 39 28.31 13.10 -26.97
N ALA A 40 28.58 13.84 -28.04
CA ALA A 40 28.05 13.59 -29.37
C ALA A 40 29.16 13.21 -30.34
N GLY A 41 29.04 12.04 -30.98
CA GLY A 41 30.02 11.55 -31.96
C GLY A 41 31.39 11.24 -31.35
N PRO A 42 32.42 11.03 -32.19
CA PRO A 42 33.79 10.73 -31.72
C PRO A 42 34.49 11.98 -31.16
N GLY A 43 35.40 11.75 -30.22
CA GLY A 43 36.20 12.80 -29.59
C GLY A 43 37.46 13.20 -30.39
N PRO A 44 38.23 14.18 -29.88
CA PRO A 44 38.00 14.93 -28.64
C PRO A 44 36.80 15.89 -28.78
N TRP A 45 36.14 16.19 -27.67
CA TRP A 45 34.93 17.00 -27.66
C TRP A 45 35.19 18.40 -27.12
N ARG A 46 34.35 19.36 -27.48
CA ARG A 46 34.36 20.72 -26.98
C ARG A 46 33.28 20.90 -25.92
N VAL A 47 33.68 21.37 -24.74
CA VAL A 47 32.77 21.62 -23.63
C VAL A 47 31.90 22.86 -23.90
N ARG A 48 30.58 22.63 -23.94
CA ARG A 48 29.55 23.63 -24.27
C ARG A 48 28.83 24.18 -23.04
N GLY A 49 28.73 23.40 -21.95
CA GLY A 49 28.01 23.79 -20.74
C GLY A 49 27.88 22.64 -19.76
N ARG A 50 26.90 22.76 -18.85
CA ARG A 50 26.56 21.79 -17.79
C ARG A 50 25.05 21.60 -17.72
N LEU A 51 24.62 20.39 -17.40
CA LEU A 51 23.25 20.00 -17.09
C LEU A 51 23.19 19.28 -15.76
N LEU A 52 22.33 19.77 -14.86
CA LEU A 52 22.03 19.15 -13.58
C LEU A 52 20.67 18.44 -13.62
N ALA A 53 20.41 17.60 -12.62
CA ALA A 53 19.11 16.96 -12.47
C ALA A 53 18.02 18.02 -12.25
N GLY A 54 16.97 17.97 -13.07
CA GLY A 54 15.89 18.96 -13.08
C GLY A 54 15.99 20.00 -14.21
N ASP A 55 17.14 20.13 -14.87
CA ASP A 55 17.29 21.04 -16.02
C ASP A 55 16.63 20.43 -17.27
N ALA A 56 15.83 21.24 -17.98
CA ALA A 56 15.23 20.84 -19.26
C ALA A 56 16.25 20.80 -20.41
N GLY A 57 17.41 21.45 -20.22
CA GLY A 57 18.51 21.49 -21.18
C GLY A 57 18.24 22.29 -22.45
N GLU A 58 17.22 23.14 -22.47
CA GLU A 58 16.84 23.96 -23.63
C GLU A 58 17.98 24.89 -24.08
N GLU A 59 18.76 25.43 -23.14
CA GLU A 59 19.87 26.35 -23.43
C GLU A 59 21.05 25.67 -24.16
N ILE A 60 21.19 24.35 -24.04
CA ILE A 60 22.24 23.57 -24.72
C ILE A 60 21.93 23.43 -26.22
N GLY A 61 20.64 23.39 -26.57
CA GLY A 61 20.18 23.07 -27.92
C GLY A 61 20.54 21.64 -28.35
N VAL A 62 20.48 21.38 -29.66
CA VAL A 62 20.87 20.08 -30.23
C VAL A 62 22.38 19.99 -30.31
N MET A 63 22.95 18.97 -29.66
CA MET A 63 24.37 18.66 -29.72
C MET A 63 24.77 18.20 -31.12
N ARG A 64 25.97 18.61 -31.55
CA ARG A 64 26.59 18.17 -32.80
C ARG A 64 27.81 17.34 -32.50
N ASP A 65 28.25 16.54 -33.48
CA ASP A 65 29.48 15.77 -33.38
C ASP A 65 30.65 16.65 -32.89
N GLY A 66 31.36 16.14 -31.87
CA GLY A 66 32.43 16.84 -31.21
C GLY A 66 31.98 17.82 -30.11
N ASP A 67 30.70 17.88 -29.73
CA ASP A 67 30.25 18.63 -28.56
C ASP A 67 30.21 17.73 -27.30
N ALA A 68 30.44 18.35 -26.14
CA ALA A 68 30.27 17.74 -24.82
C ALA A 68 29.61 18.68 -23.83
N VAL A 69 28.82 18.11 -22.93
CA VAL A 69 28.12 18.82 -21.85
C VAL A 69 28.29 18.03 -20.56
N GLU A 70 28.71 18.70 -19.49
CA GLU A 70 28.81 18.05 -18.17
C GLU A 70 27.41 17.60 -17.75
N ILE A 71 27.24 16.36 -17.30
CA ILE A 71 25.95 15.78 -16.95
C ILE A 71 26.05 15.00 -15.65
N ALA A 72 25.05 15.15 -14.78
CA ALA A 72 24.91 14.37 -13.56
C ALA A 72 24.00 13.15 -13.78
N THR A 73 24.15 12.15 -12.92
CA THR A 73 23.29 10.96 -12.87
C THR A 73 21.83 11.36 -12.73
N GLY A 74 20.95 10.75 -13.54
CA GLY A 74 19.52 11.03 -13.59
C GLY A 74 19.13 12.30 -14.34
N ALA A 75 20.08 13.14 -14.77
CA ALA A 75 19.78 14.29 -15.61
C ALA A 75 19.33 13.85 -17.01
N ARG A 76 18.47 14.65 -17.64
CA ARG A 76 18.00 14.43 -19.01
C ARG A 76 19.18 14.51 -19.98
N VAL A 77 19.31 13.50 -20.82
CA VAL A 77 20.32 13.47 -21.88
C VAL A 77 19.90 14.47 -22.97
N PRO A 78 20.75 15.45 -23.33
CA PRO A 78 20.42 16.43 -24.38
C PRO A 78 20.33 15.78 -25.76
N HIS A 79 19.45 16.33 -26.60
CA HIS A 79 19.26 15.83 -27.96
C HIS A 79 20.55 15.87 -28.77
N GLY A 80 20.83 14.78 -29.50
CA GLY A 80 22.05 14.63 -30.28
C GLY A 80 23.23 14.02 -29.52
N ALA A 81 23.16 13.91 -28.19
CA ALA A 81 24.13 13.11 -27.45
C ALA A 81 24.03 11.63 -27.85
N THR A 82 25.17 10.99 -28.04
CA THR A 82 25.26 9.59 -28.45
C THR A 82 25.63 8.67 -27.30
N ALA A 83 26.26 9.18 -26.24
CA ALA A 83 26.66 8.43 -25.06
C ALA A 83 26.98 9.35 -23.87
N VAL A 84 27.22 8.75 -22.70
CA VAL A 84 27.81 9.42 -21.53
C VAL A 84 29.22 8.90 -21.30
N LEU A 85 30.22 9.78 -21.34
CA LEU A 85 31.58 9.51 -20.93
C LEU A 85 31.73 9.81 -19.44
N ARG A 86 32.04 8.79 -18.64
CA ARG A 86 32.15 8.92 -17.19
C ARG A 86 33.25 9.88 -16.77
N SER A 87 33.02 10.60 -15.67
CA SER A 87 33.97 11.58 -15.14
C SER A 87 35.36 10.98 -14.89
N GLU A 88 35.42 9.77 -14.31
CA GLU A 88 36.65 9.04 -14.01
C GLU A 88 37.41 8.54 -15.25
N SER A 89 36.74 8.49 -16.40
CA SER A 89 37.32 8.10 -17.70
C SER A 89 37.59 9.30 -18.61
N SER A 90 37.55 10.51 -18.05
CA SER A 90 37.64 11.75 -18.79
C SER A 90 38.71 12.70 -18.26
N ARG A 91 39.21 13.58 -19.13
CA ARG A 91 40.17 14.61 -18.78
C ARG A 91 39.87 15.88 -19.57
N VAL A 92 39.77 17.02 -18.88
CA VAL A 92 39.53 18.32 -19.52
C VAL A 92 40.81 19.12 -19.56
N GLU A 93 41.15 19.67 -20.73
CA GLU A 93 42.19 20.68 -20.90
C GLU A 93 41.57 21.92 -21.55
N GLY A 94 41.48 23.02 -20.80
CA GLY A 94 40.82 24.24 -21.27
C GLY A 94 39.34 24.01 -21.55
N ARG A 95 38.95 24.03 -22.84
CA ARG A 95 37.57 23.74 -23.28
C ARG A 95 37.45 22.42 -24.04
N THR A 96 38.49 21.60 -24.02
CA THR A 96 38.54 20.32 -24.75
C THR A 96 38.46 19.17 -23.76
N LEU A 97 37.55 18.24 -24.02
CA LEU A 97 37.34 17.01 -23.28
C LEU A 97 38.00 15.85 -24.03
N PHE A 98 38.81 15.09 -23.31
CA PHE A 98 39.44 13.86 -23.75
C PHE A 98 38.89 12.68 -22.95
N GLY A 99 38.81 11.51 -23.58
CA GLY A 99 38.37 10.26 -22.98
C GLY A 99 38.73 9.09 -23.88
N ASP A 100 38.27 7.88 -23.54
CA ASP A 100 38.45 6.72 -24.40
C ASP A 100 37.78 6.94 -25.77
N VAL A 101 38.46 6.50 -26.82
CA VAL A 101 38.04 6.66 -28.22
C VAL A 101 36.86 5.75 -28.57
N HIS A 102 36.51 4.78 -27.71
CA HIS A 102 35.53 3.72 -27.99
C HIS A 102 34.21 3.82 -27.24
N VAL A 103 33.76 5.01 -26.81
CA VAL A 103 32.43 5.14 -26.19
C VAL A 103 31.36 4.75 -27.22
N GLN A 104 30.73 3.60 -27.03
CA GLN A 104 29.70 3.09 -27.94
C GLN A 104 28.40 3.90 -27.81
N GLN A 105 27.63 3.97 -28.89
CA GLN A 105 26.32 4.61 -28.87
C GLN A 105 25.42 3.96 -27.79
N GLY A 106 24.79 4.79 -26.97
CA GLY A 106 23.93 4.38 -25.86
C GLY A 106 24.67 4.06 -24.55
N THR A 107 26.00 4.11 -24.53
CA THR A 107 26.77 3.83 -23.30
C THR A 107 26.35 4.76 -22.18
N ASP A 108 26.03 4.17 -21.02
CA ASP A 108 25.58 4.86 -19.81
C ASP A 108 24.37 5.81 -20.00
N ILE A 109 23.54 5.54 -21.01
CA ILE A 109 22.22 6.17 -21.19
C ILE A 109 21.13 5.16 -20.81
N ARG A 110 20.25 5.52 -19.88
CA ARG A 110 19.02 4.77 -19.60
C ARG A 110 17.93 5.30 -20.51
N ALA A 111 17.49 4.47 -21.45
CA ALA A 111 16.52 4.88 -22.46
C ALA A 111 15.13 5.13 -21.83
N CYS A 112 14.39 6.05 -22.43
CA CYS A 112 12.98 6.27 -22.10
C CYS A 112 12.18 4.96 -22.14
N GLY A 113 11.42 4.70 -21.08
CA GLY A 113 10.58 3.51 -20.97
C GLY A 113 11.33 2.18 -20.86
N GLN A 114 12.62 2.21 -20.52
CA GLN A 114 13.42 1.00 -20.32
C GLN A 114 12.90 0.13 -19.16
N GLU A 115 12.33 0.73 -18.11
CA GLU A 115 11.78 0.01 -16.95
C GLU A 115 10.32 -0.39 -17.18
N CYS A 116 9.50 0.55 -17.64
CA CYS A 116 8.14 0.28 -18.10
C CYS A 116 7.67 1.35 -19.09
N ARG A 117 6.72 1.00 -19.94
CA ARG A 117 6.06 1.95 -20.84
C ARG A 117 4.71 2.38 -20.30
N ARG A 118 4.29 3.57 -20.71
CA ARG A 118 2.94 4.08 -20.45
C ARG A 118 1.90 3.07 -20.93
N GLY A 119 0.98 2.72 -20.03
CA GLY A 119 -0.08 1.73 -20.28
C GLY A 119 0.25 0.32 -19.79
N ASP A 120 1.48 0.04 -19.39
CA ASP A 120 1.83 -1.25 -18.80
C ASP A 120 1.17 -1.40 -17.41
N GLU A 121 0.59 -2.57 -17.14
CA GLU A 121 0.12 -2.91 -15.80
C GLU A 121 1.32 -3.20 -14.90
N LEU A 122 1.50 -2.40 -13.86
CA LEU A 122 2.61 -2.52 -12.92
C LEU A 122 2.24 -3.44 -11.75
N LEU A 123 1.01 -3.32 -11.24
CA LEU A 123 0.48 -4.14 -10.15
C LEU A 123 -1.01 -4.39 -10.35
N PRO A 124 -1.50 -5.61 -10.06
CA PRO A 124 -2.91 -5.94 -10.19
C PRO A 124 -3.76 -5.36 -9.05
N ALA A 125 -5.08 -5.33 -9.25
CA ALA A 125 -6.02 -5.16 -8.13
C ALA A 125 -5.85 -6.30 -7.11
N GLY A 126 -6.09 -6.01 -5.83
CA GLY A 126 -5.88 -6.95 -4.73
C GLY A 126 -4.49 -6.89 -4.10
N THR A 127 -3.55 -6.11 -4.64
CA THR A 127 -2.24 -5.90 -3.99
C THR A 127 -2.36 -4.99 -2.77
N THR A 128 -1.73 -5.37 -1.67
CA THR A 128 -1.60 -4.52 -0.47
C THR A 128 -0.64 -3.36 -0.74
N VAL A 129 -1.06 -2.14 -0.42
CA VAL A 129 -0.27 -0.92 -0.59
C VAL A 129 0.79 -0.82 0.51
N THR A 130 1.98 -1.33 0.20
CA THR A 130 3.20 -1.18 1.02
C THR A 130 3.95 0.11 0.64
N PRO A 131 4.97 0.54 1.42
CA PRO A 131 5.79 1.68 1.04
C PRO A 131 6.42 1.58 -0.37
N GLY A 132 6.79 0.37 -0.80
CA GLY A 132 7.30 0.13 -2.15
C GLY A 132 6.25 0.35 -3.23
N VAL A 133 5.02 -0.10 -2.99
CA VAL A 133 3.87 0.16 -3.88
C VAL A 133 3.58 1.66 -3.98
N THR A 134 3.63 2.37 -2.86
CA THR A 134 3.47 3.84 -2.85
C THR A 134 4.54 4.53 -3.68
N GLY A 135 5.81 4.11 -3.57
CA GLY A 135 6.91 4.65 -4.37
C GLY A 135 6.74 4.38 -5.87
N LEU A 136 6.33 3.15 -6.24
CA LEU A 136 6.05 2.78 -7.62
C LEU A 136 4.87 3.58 -8.20
N ALA A 137 3.79 3.75 -7.43
CA ALA A 137 2.65 4.57 -7.82
C ALA A 137 3.05 6.03 -8.06
N ALA A 138 3.85 6.60 -7.15
CA ALA A 138 4.37 7.97 -7.30
C ALA A 138 5.24 8.10 -8.55
N ALA A 139 6.22 7.20 -8.72
CA ALA A 139 7.11 7.20 -9.87
C ALA A 139 6.33 7.11 -11.19
N SER A 140 5.29 6.27 -11.23
CA SER A 140 4.42 6.09 -12.40
C SER A 140 3.37 7.19 -12.60
N GLY A 141 3.33 8.22 -11.75
CA GLY A 141 2.57 9.46 -11.95
C GLY A 141 1.26 9.59 -11.17
N TYR A 142 0.99 8.74 -10.17
CA TYR A 142 -0.23 8.83 -9.35
C TYR A 142 -0.07 9.77 -8.16
N ASP A 143 -1.06 10.63 -7.93
CA ASP A 143 -1.24 11.37 -6.67
C ASP A 143 -2.18 10.64 -5.68
N GLU A 144 -3.11 9.85 -6.23
CA GLU A 144 -4.11 9.08 -5.50
C GLU A 144 -4.23 7.66 -6.05
N LEU A 145 -4.64 6.73 -5.19
CA LEU A 145 -4.94 5.34 -5.53
C LEU A 145 -6.42 5.04 -5.23
N ILE A 146 -7.02 4.22 -6.09
CA ILE A 146 -8.34 3.64 -5.83
C ILE A 146 -8.14 2.35 -5.04
N VAL A 147 -8.51 2.39 -3.76
CA VAL A 147 -8.31 1.30 -2.80
C VAL A 147 -9.63 0.80 -2.24
N VAL A 148 -9.65 -0.42 -1.71
CA VAL A 148 -10.77 -0.94 -0.94
C VAL A 148 -10.80 -0.24 0.42
N ASP A 149 -11.95 0.27 0.82
CA ASP A 149 -12.11 0.91 2.14
C ASP A 149 -11.92 -0.12 3.27
N ARG A 150 -11.53 0.33 4.46
CA ARG A 150 -11.26 -0.57 5.59
C ARG A 150 -12.56 -1.15 6.14
N PRO A 151 -12.61 -2.45 6.52
CA PRO A 151 -13.75 -3.00 7.22
C PRO A 151 -13.89 -2.30 8.56
N ARG A 152 -15.09 -1.82 8.86
CA ARG A 152 -15.43 -1.28 10.18
C ARG A 152 -15.79 -2.43 11.10
N VAL A 153 -15.16 -2.46 12.27
CA VAL A 153 -15.30 -3.55 13.23
C VAL A 153 -15.83 -3.01 14.56
N GLU A 154 -16.75 -3.73 15.19
CA GLU A 154 -17.16 -3.51 16.59
C GLU A 154 -16.90 -4.80 17.38
N VAL A 155 -16.33 -4.66 18.57
CA VAL A 155 -16.05 -5.81 19.46
C VAL A 155 -16.98 -5.77 20.66
N LEU A 156 -17.65 -6.90 20.92
CA LEU A 156 -18.46 -7.14 22.10
C LEU A 156 -17.76 -8.17 23.00
N VAL A 157 -17.25 -7.70 24.12
CA VAL A 157 -16.63 -8.51 25.16
C VAL A 157 -17.74 -9.06 26.07
N LEU A 158 -17.96 -10.37 25.99
CA LEU A 158 -18.99 -11.09 26.75
C LEU A 158 -18.36 -11.79 27.96
N GLY A 159 -19.06 -11.76 29.09
CA GLY A 159 -18.65 -12.41 30.33
C GLY A 159 -18.78 -11.48 31.54
N ASP A 160 -19.76 -11.75 32.41
CA ASP A 160 -19.98 -11.01 33.65
C ASP A 160 -18.83 -11.19 34.67
N GLU A 161 -18.01 -12.23 34.48
CA GLU A 161 -16.80 -12.50 35.25
C GLU A 161 -15.63 -11.58 34.89
N LEU A 162 -15.72 -10.77 33.84
CA LEU A 162 -14.60 -9.98 33.34
C LEU A 162 -14.46 -8.61 34.03
N LEU A 163 -13.28 -8.33 34.58
CA LEU A 163 -12.88 -7.05 35.16
C LEU A 163 -12.19 -6.14 34.14
N ASP A 164 -12.46 -4.84 34.24
CA ASP A 164 -11.98 -3.75 33.37
C ASP A 164 -10.67 -3.11 33.81
N ALA A 165 -10.21 -3.50 35.01
CA ALA A 165 -9.51 -2.69 36.00
C ALA A 165 -8.98 -3.61 37.12
N GLY A 166 -7.66 -3.59 37.36
CA GLY A 166 -7.05 -4.16 38.58
C GLY A 166 -6.88 -5.67 38.61
N LEU A 167 -6.72 -6.21 39.81
CA LEU A 167 -6.43 -7.63 40.06
C LEU A 167 -7.71 -8.49 40.03
N PRO A 168 -7.60 -9.76 39.58
CA PRO A 168 -8.65 -10.77 39.76
C PRO A 168 -9.07 -10.88 41.23
N ARG A 169 -10.38 -10.98 41.47
CA ARG A 169 -10.99 -11.02 42.81
C ARG A 169 -12.42 -11.52 42.73
N ASP A 170 -12.93 -12.08 43.82
CA ASP A 170 -14.36 -12.43 43.97
C ASP A 170 -14.91 -13.30 42.83
N GLY A 171 -14.12 -14.27 42.35
CA GLY A 171 -14.49 -15.15 41.23
C GLY A 171 -14.45 -14.49 39.85
N ARG A 172 -13.96 -13.25 39.75
CA ARG A 172 -13.82 -12.48 38.51
C ARG A 172 -12.36 -12.42 38.07
N ILE A 173 -12.15 -12.44 36.75
CA ILE A 173 -10.83 -12.43 36.11
C ILE A 173 -10.65 -11.16 35.28
N ARG A 174 -9.39 -10.80 34.99
CA ARG A 174 -9.08 -9.65 34.14
C ARG A 174 -9.31 -9.99 32.68
N ASP A 175 -10.00 -9.10 31.97
CA ASP A 175 -10.06 -9.17 30.51
C ASP A 175 -8.67 -9.03 29.89
N ALA A 176 -8.22 -10.12 29.26
CA ALA A 176 -6.94 -10.20 28.60
C ALA A 176 -7.03 -9.99 27.07
N LEU A 177 -8.23 -10.06 26.48
CA LEU A 177 -8.43 -9.95 25.03
C LEU A 177 -8.69 -8.51 24.61
N GLY A 178 -9.56 -7.80 25.33
CA GLY A 178 -9.94 -6.40 25.04
C GLY A 178 -8.75 -5.49 24.74
N PRO A 179 -7.69 -5.48 25.59
CA PRO A 179 -6.49 -4.66 25.35
C PRO A 179 -5.72 -5.03 24.06
N LEU A 180 -5.80 -6.29 23.61
CA LEU A 180 -5.07 -6.80 22.44
C LEU A 180 -5.82 -6.53 21.13
N LEU A 181 -7.16 -6.47 21.18
CA LEU A 181 -7.99 -6.43 19.96
C LEU A 181 -7.81 -5.15 19.15
N THR A 182 -7.63 -3.99 19.81
CA THR A 182 -7.44 -2.71 19.13
C THR A 182 -6.19 -2.69 18.24
N PRO A 183 -4.97 -2.93 18.77
CA PRO A 183 -3.79 -2.95 17.93
C PRO A 183 -3.83 -4.09 16.91
N TRP A 184 -4.36 -5.26 17.28
CA TRP A 184 -4.39 -6.41 16.38
C TRP A 184 -5.30 -6.18 15.16
N LEU A 185 -6.53 -5.71 15.35
CA LEU A 185 -7.44 -5.41 14.24
C LEU A 185 -6.90 -4.29 13.33
N ARG A 186 -6.23 -3.28 13.90
CA ARG A 186 -5.56 -2.25 13.12
C ARG A 186 -4.44 -2.81 12.25
N THR A 187 -3.64 -3.75 12.76
CA THR A 187 -2.60 -4.42 11.96
C THR A 187 -3.17 -5.29 10.84
N LEU A 188 -4.41 -5.76 10.98
CA LEU A 188 -5.14 -6.48 9.95
C LEU A 188 -5.85 -5.55 8.94
N GLY A 189 -5.68 -4.23 9.06
CA GLY A 189 -6.27 -3.25 8.15
C GLY A 189 -7.73 -2.89 8.44
N ALA A 190 -8.25 -3.22 9.63
CA ALA A 190 -9.60 -2.87 10.04
C ALA A 190 -9.68 -1.52 10.76
N ASP A 191 -10.81 -0.84 10.63
CA ASP A 191 -11.16 0.33 11.43
C ASP A 191 -12.03 -0.08 12.62
N LEU A 192 -11.43 -0.10 13.81
CA LEU A 192 -12.15 -0.47 15.03
C LEU A 192 -12.99 0.71 15.52
N LEU A 193 -14.31 0.59 15.42
CA LEU A 193 -15.26 1.61 15.86
C LEU A 193 -15.33 1.71 17.38
N ARG A 194 -15.23 0.58 18.09
CA ARG A 194 -15.45 0.46 19.54
C ARG A 194 -15.21 -0.96 20.06
N VAL A 195 -14.80 -1.03 21.32
CA VAL A 195 -14.85 -2.24 22.16
C VAL A 195 -15.85 -1.98 23.27
N ARG A 196 -16.86 -2.84 23.42
CA ARG A 196 -17.89 -2.75 24.46
C ARG A 196 -17.91 -4.01 25.28
N ARG A 197 -18.13 -3.85 26.58
CA ARG A 197 -18.53 -4.96 27.43
C ARG A 197 -20.04 -5.05 27.41
N VAL A 198 -20.53 -6.27 27.28
CA VAL A 198 -21.94 -6.55 27.21
C VAL A 198 -22.26 -7.56 28.28
N GLY A 199 -23.28 -7.28 29.08
CA GLY A 199 -23.75 -8.18 30.12
C GLY A 199 -24.27 -9.48 29.52
N ASP A 200 -24.22 -10.55 30.30
CA ASP A 200 -24.56 -11.90 29.86
C ASP A 200 -26.08 -12.12 29.77
N SER A 201 -26.73 -11.42 28.83
CA SER A 201 -28.14 -11.63 28.49
C SER A 201 -28.41 -11.47 27.00
N LEU A 202 -29.31 -12.32 26.49
CA LEU A 202 -29.73 -12.32 25.09
C LEU A 202 -30.25 -10.96 24.62
N ASP A 203 -31.08 -10.29 25.43
CA ASP A 203 -31.68 -9.01 25.05
C ASP A 203 -30.64 -7.89 24.95
N THR A 204 -29.67 -7.86 25.86
CA THR A 204 -28.58 -6.86 25.83
C THR A 204 -27.71 -7.09 24.60
N LEU A 205 -27.34 -8.34 24.34
CA LEU A 205 -26.54 -8.71 23.17
C LEU A 205 -27.27 -8.36 21.87
N ARG A 206 -28.56 -8.70 21.76
CA ARG A 206 -29.41 -8.36 20.61
C ARG A 206 -29.45 -6.85 20.36
N GLY A 207 -29.65 -6.05 21.42
CA GLY A 207 -29.65 -4.59 21.31
C GLY A 207 -28.35 -4.03 20.73
N HIS A 208 -27.20 -4.55 21.16
CA HIS A 208 -25.90 -4.13 20.64
C HIS A 208 -25.65 -4.57 19.19
N VAL A 209 -25.93 -5.83 18.85
CA VAL A 209 -25.70 -6.36 17.51
C VAL A 209 -26.59 -5.67 16.48
N THR A 210 -27.88 -5.50 16.78
CA THR A 210 -28.84 -4.85 15.87
C THR A 210 -28.51 -3.36 15.65
N ALA A 211 -28.09 -2.64 16.69
CA ALA A 211 -27.72 -1.23 16.60
C ALA A 211 -26.34 -0.98 15.95
N SER A 212 -25.51 -2.01 15.77
CA SER A 212 -24.17 -1.85 15.21
C SER A 212 -24.22 -1.46 13.74
N ARG A 213 -23.35 -0.51 13.36
CA ARG A 213 -23.12 -0.11 11.95
C ARG A 213 -21.83 -0.70 11.39
N ALA A 214 -21.17 -1.58 12.13
CA ALA A 214 -19.96 -2.24 11.71
C ALA A 214 -20.26 -3.21 10.56
N ASP A 215 -19.25 -3.44 9.72
CA ASP A 215 -19.29 -4.46 8.67
C ASP A 215 -19.05 -5.85 9.28
N VAL A 216 -18.30 -5.90 10.40
CA VAL A 216 -18.07 -7.10 11.22
C VAL A 216 -18.27 -6.77 12.69
N VAL A 217 -19.07 -7.56 13.39
CA VAL A 217 -19.15 -7.58 14.85
C VAL A 217 -18.35 -8.77 15.35
N ILE A 218 -17.51 -8.62 16.36
CA ILE A 218 -16.74 -9.72 16.94
C ILE A 218 -17.20 -9.92 18.38
N THR A 219 -17.53 -11.14 18.77
CA THR A 219 -17.73 -11.50 20.18
C THR A 219 -16.51 -12.24 20.73
N THR A 220 -16.15 -12.01 22.00
CA THR A 220 -15.02 -12.71 22.64
C THR A 220 -15.44 -13.87 23.54
N GLY A 221 -16.68 -14.35 23.39
CA GLY A 221 -17.28 -15.38 24.23
C GLY A 221 -18.70 -15.74 23.77
N GLY A 222 -19.38 -16.59 24.54
CA GLY A 222 -20.78 -16.95 24.29
C GLY A 222 -21.03 -17.88 23.10
N THR A 223 -19.99 -18.50 22.52
CA THR A 223 -20.06 -19.37 21.34
C THR A 223 -20.01 -20.87 21.66
N ALA A 224 -19.91 -21.25 22.94
CA ALA A 224 -19.85 -22.64 23.35
C ALA A 224 -21.22 -23.12 23.85
N ASP A 225 -21.59 -24.35 23.51
CA ASP A 225 -22.80 -25.02 24.02
C ASP A 225 -22.80 -25.05 25.55
N GLY A 226 -23.56 -24.14 26.15
CA GLY A 226 -23.55 -23.94 27.60
C GLY A 226 -24.60 -22.95 28.08
N PRO A 227 -24.74 -22.79 29.41
CA PRO A 227 -25.80 -21.97 30.01
C PRO A 227 -25.67 -20.46 29.72
N ARG A 228 -24.53 -20.02 29.18
CA ARG A 228 -24.23 -18.64 28.78
C ARG A 228 -24.09 -18.49 27.27
N ASP A 229 -24.60 -19.47 26.52
CA ASP A 229 -24.75 -19.33 25.09
C ASP A 229 -25.92 -18.41 24.79
N HIS A 230 -25.58 -17.18 24.43
CA HIS A 230 -26.52 -16.18 23.95
C HIS A 230 -26.32 -15.87 22.48
N VAL A 231 -25.26 -16.39 21.85
CA VAL A 231 -24.95 -16.13 20.45
C VAL A 231 -25.84 -16.99 19.54
N HIS A 232 -26.00 -18.29 19.78
CA HIS A 232 -26.87 -19.11 18.92
C HIS A 232 -28.35 -18.69 18.99
N PRO A 233 -28.95 -18.45 20.18
CA PRO A 233 -30.32 -17.95 20.26
C PRO A 233 -30.51 -16.56 19.62
N LEU A 234 -29.48 -15.71 19.66
CA LEU A 234 -29.48 -14.43 18.96
C LEU A 234 -29.55 -14.64 17.45
N LEU A 235 -28.64 -15.44 16.90
CA LEU A 235 -28.53 -15.67 15.46
C LEU A 235 -29.81 -16.28 14.91
N ALA A 236 -30.38 -17.28 15.60
CA ALA A 236 -31.67 -17.85 15.26
C ALA A 236 -32.79 -16.79 15.26
N GLY A 237 -32.82 -15.91 16.28
CA GLY A 237 -33.82 -14.84 16.36
C GLY A 237 -33.62 -13.68 15.38
N LEU A 238 -32.47 -13.60 14.71
CA LEU A 238 -32.16 -12.61 13.68
C LEU A 238 -32.27 -13.20 12.26
N ASP A 239 -32.72 -14.45 12.11
CA ASP A 239 -32.71 -15.18 10.83
C ASP A 239 -31.33 -15.13 10.15
N ALA A 240 -30.26 -15.23 10.95
CA ALA A 240 -28.89 -15.21 10.47
C ALA A 240 -28.50 -16.54 9.80
N ASP A 241 -27.66 -16.46 8.78
CA ASP A 241 -27.08 -17.62 8.11
C ASP A 241 -25.77 -18.01 8.80
N VAL A 242 -25.77 -19.14 9.51
CA VAL A 242 -24.58 -19.64 10.22
C VAL A 242 -23.69 -20.38 9.22
N LEU A 243 -22.53 -19.79 8.93
CA LEU A 243 -21.58 -20.28 7.93
C LEU A 243 -20.57 -21.27 8.53
N VAL A 244 -20.18 -21.03 9.78
CA VAL A 244 -19.28 -21.87 10.56
C VAL A 244 -19.84 -21.99 11.97
N ASP A 245 -20.00 -23.22 12.43
CA ASP A 245 -20.48 -23.56 13.77
C ASP A 245 -19.54 -24.58 14.42
N GLY A 246 -18.33 -24.12 14.72
CA GLY A 246 -17.24 -24.92 15.23
C GLY A 246 -16.15 -25.22 14.20
N VAL A 247 -14.92 -25.34 14.70
CA VAL A 247 -13.74 -25.70 13.90
C VAL A 247 -13.02 -26.88 14.56
N ALA A 248 -12.55 -27.84 13.76
CA ALA A 248 -11.87 -29.03 14.26
C ALA A 248 -10.42 -28.74 14.71
N VAL A 249 -10.26 -27.96 15.78
CA VAL A 249 -8.97 -27.52 16.35
C VAL A 249 -8.95 -27.69 17.87
N ARG A 250 -7.74 -27.75 18.44
CA ARG A 250 -7.52 -27.76 19.90
C ARG A 250 -6.27 -26.93 20.25
N PRO A 251 -6.38 -25.90 21.11
CA PRO A 251 -7.61 -25.35 21.72
C PRO A 251 -8.48 -24.55 20.72
N GLY A 252 -9.71 -24.20 21.11
CA GLY A 252 -10.55 -23.24 20.38
C GLY A 252 -11.66 -23.80 19.50
N HIS A 253 -12.16 -25.02 19.75
CA HIS A 253 -13.25 -25.60 18.96
C HIS A 253 -14.49 -24.70 18.73
N PRO A 254 -15.05 -24.00 19.74
CA PRO A 254 -16.27 -23.20 19.57
C PRO A 254 -15.96 -21.85 18.89
N MET A 255 -15.69 -21.90 17.59
CA MET A 255 -15.56 -20.73 16.71
C MET A 255 -16.81 -20.64 15.85
N LEU A 256 -17.41 -19.45 15.77
CA LEU A 256 -18.61 -19.21 14.99
C LEU A 256 -18.34 -18.11 13.95
N LEU A 257 -18.96 -18.24 12.78
CA LEU A 257 -19.08 -17.19 11.78
C LEU A 257 -20.51 -17.21 11.24
N ALA A 258 -21.21 -16.09 11.32
CA ALA A 258 -22.54 -15.95 10.77
C ALA A 258 -22.67 -14.70 9.90
N HIS A 259 -23.50 -14.80 8.88
CA HIS A 259 -23.93 -13.68 8.06
C HIS A 259 -25.30 -13.20 8.55
N LEU A 260 -25.33 -11.97 9.03
CA LEU A 260 -26.56 -11.31 9.48
C LEU A 260 -27.29 -10.70 8.28
N PRO A 261 -28.64 -10.80 8.21
CA PRO A 261 -29.39 -10.11 7.17
C PRO A 261 -29.15 -8.59 7.26
N GLY A 262 -28.88 -8.01 6.10
CA GLY A 262 -28.66 -6.57 5.94
C GLY A 262 -29.92 -5.85 5.49
N ASP A 263 -30.03 -4.55 5.78
CA ASP A 263 -31.12 -3.70 5.30
C ASP A 263 -31.07 -3.47 3.76
N ARG A 264 -30.00 -3.90 3.08
CA ARG A 264 -29.83 -3.81 1.62
C ARG A 264 -29.22 -5.09 1.03
N PRO A 265 -29.59 -5.46 -0.21
CA PRO A 265 -28.95 -6.58 -0.93
C PRO A 265 -27.44 -6.36 -1.05
N GLY A 266 -26.64 -7.34 -0.62
CA GLY A 266 -25.17 -7.27 -0.66
C GLY A 266 -24.51 -6.47 0.48
N ALA A 267 -25.30 -5.89 1.40
CA ALA A 267 -24.82 -5.22 2.60
C ALA A 267 -24.92 -6.12 3.85
N GLY A 268 -24.45 -7.36 3.71
CA GLY A 268 -24.34 -8.31 4.81
C GLY A 268 -23.37 -7.83 5.88
N ARG A 269 -23.75 -8.00 7.15
CA ARG A 269 -22.82 -7.86 8.29
C ARG A 269 -22.40 -9.24 8.75
N TYR A 270 -21.18 -9.39 9.23
CA TYR A 270 -20.73 -10.65 9.81
C TYR A 270 -20.68 -10.55 11.34
N LEU A 271 -20.97 -11.66 12.02
CA LEU A 271 -20.71 -11.88 13.44
C LEU A 271 -19.74 -13.06 13.62
#